data_AF-U2V111-F1
#
_entry.id   AF-U2V111-F1
#
_cell.length_a   1.000
_cell.length_b   1.000
_cell.length_c   1.000
_cell.angle_alpha   90.00
_cell.angle_beta   90.00
_cell.angle_gamma   90.00
#
_symmetry.space_group_name_H-M   'P 1'
#
loop_
_entity.id
_entity.type
_entity.pdbx_description
1 polymer ?
#
loop_
_entity_poly.entity_id
_entity_poly.type
_entity_poly.pdbx_seq_one_letter_code
_entity_poly.pdbx_strand_id
1 'polypeptide(L)'
;MILGMGPAELIIIVVIILIIFGPKNLPKLGKSLGKTVKNIREGMDGVNEGGEPTSKDVTDTVEEEAATETDATPTEAPADAVVFCAKCGAKNAADAEFCSKCGARLAHES
;
A
#
# COMPACT_ATOMS: atom_id res chain seq x y z
N MET A 1 -2.59 39.05 -12.06
CA MET A 1 -3.87 39.23 -11.35
C MET A 1 -4.68 37.94 -11.14
N ILE A 2 -4.13 36.75 -11.43
CA ILE A 2 -4.80 35.44 -11.23
C ILE A 2 -4.33 34.70 -9.96
N LEU A 3 -3.23 35.15 -9.34
CA LEU A 3 -2.74 34.64 -8.04
C LEU A 3 -3.50 35.26 -6.84
N GLY A 4 -4.78 35.58 -7.03
CA GLY A 4 -5.67 36.13 -6.02
C GLY A 4 -6.38 35.08 -5.19
N MET A 5 -6.35 33.80 -5.59
CA MET A 5 -6.68 32.70 -4.68
C MET A 5 -5.53 32.52 -3.72
N GLY A 6 -5.70 33.08 -2.54
CA GLY A 6 -4.78 32.85 -1.44
C GLY A 6 -4.81 31.37 -1.02
N PRO A 7 -3.83 30.97 -0.20
CA PRO A 7 -3.84 29.63 0.41
C PRO A 7 -5.15 29.38 1.19
N ALA A 8 -5.80 30.44 1.68
CA ALA A 8 -7.09 30.36 2.37
C ALA A 8 -8.21 29.80 1.48
N GLU A 9 -8.41 30.31 0.25
CA GLU A 9 -9.44 29.76 -0.64
C GLU A 9 -9.12 28.33 -1.10
N LEU A 10 -7.84 27.99 -1.28
CA LEU A 10 -7.41 26.63 -1.63
C LEU A 10 -7.74 25.64 -0.49
N ILE A 11 -7.51 26.04 0.77
CA ILE A 11 -7.88 25.25 1.95
C ILE A 11 -9.39 24.99 1.99
N ILE A 12 -10.22 26.00 1.73
CA ILE A 12 -11.69 25.84 1.72
C ILE A 12 -12.13 24.78 0.71
N ILE A 13 -11.56 24.81 -0.50
CA ILE A 13 -11.85 23.82 -1.55
C ILE A 13 -11.42 22.42 -1.11
N VAL A 14 -10.21 22.29 -0.55
CA VAL A 14 -9.70 21.01 -0.05
C VAL A 14 -10.59 20.45 1.06
N VAL A 15 -11.10 21.29 1.97
CA VAL A 15 -12.04 20.87 3.01
C VAL A 15 -13.34 20.34 2.42
N ILE A 16 -13.89 20.98 1.39
CA ILE A 16 -15.12 20.48 0.72
C ILE A 16 -14.86 19.13 0.06
N ILE A 17 -13.73 18.97 -0.64
CA ILE A 17 -13.31 17.70 -1.26
C ILE A 17 -13.13 16.63 -0.17
N LEU A 18 -12.51 16.97 0.95
CA LEU A 18 -12.33 16.09 2.09
C LEU A 18 -13.66 15.65 2.72
N ILE A 19 -14.69 16.49 2.71
CA ILE A 19 -16.02 16.11 3.18
C ILE A 19 -16.68 15.11 2.22
N ILE A 20 -16.57 15.33 0.92
CA ILE A 20 -17.19 14.47 -0.10
C ILE A 20 -16.48 13.11 -0.19
N PHE A 21 -15.15 13.13 -0.31
CA PHE A 21 -14.35 11.93 -0.50
C PHE A 21 -13.89 11.30 0.81
N GLY A 22 -13.81 12.07 1.90
CA GLY A 22 -13.25 11.62 3.17
C GLY A 22 -11.72 11.70 3.23
N PRO A 23 -11.12 12.08 4.38
CA PRO A 23 -9.66 12.15 4.54
C PRO A 23 -8.97 10.79 4.40
N LYS A 24 -9.69 9.69 4.67
CA LYS A 24 -9.16 8.32 4.56
C LYS A 24 -8.98 7.85 3.12
N ASN A 25 -9.71 8.43 2.16
CA ASN A 25 -9.66 8.01 0.76
C ASN A 25 -8.56 8.73 -0.05
N LEU A 26 -8.17 9.94 0.34
CA LEU A 26 -7.02 10.66 -0.25
C LEU A 26 -5.70 9.90 -0.21
N PRO A 27 -5.22 9.35 0.93
CA PRO A 27 -3.96 8.62 0.97
C PRO A 27 -4.01 7.34 0.14
N LYS A 28 -5.18 6.70 0.04
CA LYS A 28 -5.38 5.50 -0.80
C LYS A 28 -5.24 5.83 -2.29
N LEU A 29 -5.86 6.92 -2.75
CA LEU A 29 -5.76 7.42 -4.13
C LEU A 29 -4.36 7.99 -4.44
N GLY A 30 -3.72 8.65 -3.46
CA GLY A 30 -2.36 9.18 -3.59
C GLY A 30 -1.31 8.10 -3.74
N LYS A 31 -1.44 6.97 -3.03
CA LYS A 31 -0.52 5.82 -3.15
C LYS A 31 -0.57 5.20 -4.56
N SER A 32 -1.76 5.02 -5.14
CA SER A 32 -1.89 4.44 -6.49
C SER A 32 -1.42 5.40 -7.59
N LEU A 33 -1.82 6.68 -7.52
CA LEU A 33 -1.33 7.73 -8.43
C LEU A 33 0.19 7.92 -8.29
N GLY A 34 0.71 7.89 -7.07
CA GLY A 34 2.14 8.02 -6.78
C GLY A 34 2.97 6.90 -7.39
N LYS A 35 2.51 5.64 -7.32
CA LYS A 35 3.14 4.51 -8.02
C LYS A 35 3.17 4.75 -9.54
N THR A 36 2.08 5.22 -10.13
CA THR A 36 2.02 5.54 -11.57
C THR A 36 2.99 6.67 -11.94
N VAL A 37 3.00 7.78 -11.19
CA VAL A 37 3.91 8.91 -11.44
C VAL A 37 5.37 8.52 -11.27
N LYS A 38 5.69 7.68 -10.28
CA LYS A 38 7.03 7.13 -10.06
C LYS A 38 7.51 6.33 -11.28
N ASN A 39 6.68 5.42 -11.78
CA ASN A 39 7.03 4.62 -12.96
C ASN A 39 7.16 5.46 -14.23
N ILE A 40 6.33 6.51 -14.39
CA ILE A 40 6.45 7.48 -15.50
C ILE A 40 7.79 8.21 -15.42
N ARG A 41 8.17 8.66 -14.22
CA ARG A 41 9.43 9.39 -13.99
C ARG A 41 10.64 8.49 -14.25
N GLU A 42 10.65 7.28 -13.71
CA GLU A 42 11.71 6.29 -13.95
C GLU A 42 11.86 5.94 -15.45
N GLY A 43 10.74 5.82 -16.18
CA GLY A 43 10.74 5.60 -17.62
C GLY A 43 11.24 6.80 -18.43
N MET A 44 11.02 8.04 -17.93
CA MET A 44 11.54 9.27 -18.56
C MET A 44 13.03 9.49 -18.28
N ASP A 45 13.49 9.17 -17.07
CA ASP A 45 14.90 9.31 -16.67
C ASP A 45 15.79 8.29 -17.41
N GLY A 46 15.30 7.07 -17.66
CA GLY A 46 16.02 6.04 -18.43
C GLY A 46 16.20 6.33 -19.93
N VAL A 47 15.55 7.36 -20.48
CA VAL A 47 15.73 7.80 -21.88
C VAL A 47 16.92 8.75 -22.03
N ASN A 48 17.36 9.43 -20.96
CA ASN A 48 18.44 10.42 -21.04
C ASN A 48 19.81 9.89 -20.59
N GLU A 49 19.90 8.97 -19.63
CA GLU A 49 21.18 8.43 -19.16
C GLU A 49 21.07 6.93 -18.79
N GLY A 50 22.05 6.12 -19.22
CA GLY A 50 22.08 4.67 -19.04
C GLY A 50 22.33 4.24 -17.58
N GLY A 51 21.32 4.37 -16.72
CA GLY A 51 21.34 4.00 -15.31
C GLY A 51 20.52 2.75 -14.99
N GLU A 52 21.14 1.83 -14.26
CA GLU A 52 20.65 0.54 -13.77
C GLU A 52 19.33 0.63 -12.96
N PRO A 53 18.33 -0.26 -13.14
CA PRO A 53 17.06 -0.19 -12.43
C PRO A 53 17.19 -0.74 -11.00
N THR A 54 17.26 0.13 -10.00
CA THR A 54 17.12 -0.29 -8.60
C THR A 54 15.65 -0.57 -8.29
N SER A 55 15.20 -1.78 -8.61
CA SER A 55 13.93 -2.34 -8.13
C SER A 55 13.96 -2.43 -6.60
N LYS A 56 13.32 -1.47 -5.94
CA LYS A 56 12.77 -1.68 -4.59
C LYS A 56 11.28 -1.90 -4.75
N ASP A 57 10.95 -3.18 -4.87
CA ASP A 57 9.63 -3.76 -4.65
C ASP A 57 9.04 -3.16 -3.36
N VAL A 58 8.02 -2.32 -3.50
CA VAL A 58 7.18 -1.92 -2.36
C VAL A 58 6.03 -2.91 -2.35
N THR A 59 6.33 -4.00 -1.65
CA THR A 59 5.46 -5.03 -1.13
C THR A 59 4.13 -4.41 -0.71
N ASP A 60 3.04 -4.78 -1.39
CA ASP A 60 1.68 -4.60 -0.90
C ASP A 60 1.51 -5.56 0.29
N THR A 61 1.93 -5.11 1.46
CA THR A 61 1.37 -5.56 2.73
C THR A 61 0.61 -4.36 3.28
N VAL A 62 -0.72 -4.44 3.21
CA VAL A 62 -1.62 -3.50 3.86
C VAL A 62 -1.69 -3.91 5.33
N GLU A 63 -0.96 -3.18 6.16
CA GLU A 63 -1.34 -2.64 7.47
C GLU A 63 -0.19 -1.67 7.81
N GLU A 64 -0.44 -0.36 7.71
CA GLU A 64 -0.83 0.45 8.87
C GLU A 64 0.14 0.22 10.04
N GLU A 65 1.23 0.99 10.06
CA GLU A 65 1.53 1.96 11.13
C GLU A 65 2.78 2.77 10.78
N ALA A 66 2.60 4.09 10.67
CA ALA A 66 3.53 5.10 11.17
C ALA A 66 2.90 6.50 10.98
N ALA A 67 1.88 6.78 11.78
CA ALA A 67 1.74 8.05 12.51
C ALA A 67 0.59 7.89 13.51
N THR A 68 0.80 7.05 14.52
CA THR A 68 0.07 7.04 15.79
C THR A 68 1.01 7.57 16.87
N GLU A 69 0.84 8.84 17.19
CA GLU A 69 0.74 9.32 18.58
C GLU A 69 -0.59 10.10 18.56
N THR A 70 -1.65 9.82 19.31
CA THR A 70 -1.82 9.13 20.58
C THR A 70 -3.31 8.78 20.73
N ASP A 71 -3.57 7.74 21.53
CA ASP A 71 -4.83 7.41 22.21
C ASP A 71 -5.92 6.66 21.43
N ALA A 72 -5.94 5.32 21.63
CA ALA A 72 -7.02 4.60 22.34
C ALA A 72 -7.20 3.16 21.80
N THR A 73 -6.42 2.24 22.36
CA THR A 73 -6.71 0.79 22.47
C THR A 73 -7.84 0.58 23.52
N PRO A 74 -8.58 -0.55 23.66
CA PRO A 74 -8.53 -1.89 23.01
C PRO A 74 -9.88 -2.48 22.53
N THR A 75 -9.85 -3.57 21.74
CA THR A 75 -10.49 -4.91 21.98
C THR A 75 -10.46 -5.71 20.64
N GLU A 76 -9.59 -6.71 20.49
CA GLU A 76 -9.78 -8.16 20.76
C GLU A 76 -10.29 -8.99 19.55
N ALA A 77 -9.38 -9.70 18.85
CA ALA A 77 -9.47 -11.13 18.44
C ALA A 77 -8.49 -11.50 17.28
N PRO A 78 -8.01 -12.76 17.19
CA PRO A 78 -6.82 -13.15 16.44
C PRO A 78 -7.16 -13.90 15.13
N ALA A 79 -6.61 -13.50 13.98
CA ALA A 79 -6.57 -14.39 12.81
C ALA A 79 -5.75 -13.72 11.72
N ASP A 80 -4.50 -14.13 11.56
CA ASP A 80 -3.85 -14.29 10.24
C ASP A 80 -2.50 -14.99 10.47
N ALA A 81 -2.56 -16.21 11.00
CA ALA A 81 -1.41 -17.10 10.92
C ALA A 81 -1.23 -17.47 9.44
N VAL A 82 -0.05 -17.21 8.91
CA VAL A 82 0.30 -17.45 7.52
C VAL A 82 1.34 -18.56 7.47
N VAL A 83 1.16 -19.55 6.59
CA VAL A 83 2.13 -20.63 6.34
C VAL A 83 2.75 -20.51 4.95
N PHE A 84 4.05 -20.80 4.84
CA PHE A 84 4.78 -20.76 3.57
C PHE A 84 4.99 -22.16 3.00
N CYS A 85 4.78 -22.31 1.70
CA CYS A 85 4.99 -23.57 1.01
C CYS A 85 6.48 -23.89 0.86
N ALA A 86 6.96 -24.99 1.44
CA ALA A 86 8.36 -25.43 1.32
C ALA A 86 8.79 -25.82 -0.11
N LYS A 87 7.84 -26.11 -1.01
CA LYS A 87 8.15 -26.54 -2.39
C LYS A 87 8.35 -25.37 -3.36
N CYS A 88 7.57 -24.31 -3.23
CA CYS A 88 7.58 -23.19 -4.20
C CYS A 88 7.58 -21.79 -3.58
N GLY A 89 7.63 -21.69 -2.25
CA GLY A 89 7.69 -20.42 -1.51
C GLY A 89 6.40 -19.61 -1.50
N ALA A 90 5.27 -20.16 -1.95
CA ALA A 90 4.01 -19.43 -1.95
C ALA A 90 3.47 -19.22 -0.53
N LYS A 91 2.94 -18.03 -0.27
CA LYS A 91 2.21 -17.67 0.95
C LYS A 91 0.81 -18.28 0.90
N ASN A 92 0.41 -19.00 1.93
CA ASN A 92 -0.93 -19.59 2.06
C ASN A 92 -1.49 -19.28 3.45
N ALA A 93 -2.82 -19.31 3.58
CA ALA A 93 -3.49 -19.20 4.87
C ALA A 93 -3.13 -20.42 5.75
N ALA A 94 -3.05 -20.26 7.07
CA ALA A 94 -2.67 -21.35 7.96
C ALA A 94 -3.57 -22.60 7.82
N ASP A 95 -4.85 -22.42 7.50
CA ASP A 95 -5.83 -23.48 7.32
C ASP A 95 -5.81 -24.14 5.92
N ALA A 96 -4.93 -23.72 5.01
CA ALA A 96 -4.86 -24.28 3.67
C ALA A 96 -4.22 -25.68 3.66
N GLU A 97 -4.96 -26.71 3.23
CA GLU A 97 -4.44 -28.10 3.12
C GLU A 97 -3.44 -28.27 1.96
N PHE A 98 -3.61 -27.51 0.89
CA PHE A 98 -2.78 -27.56 -0.31
C PHE A 98 -2.30 -26.16 -0.73
N CYS A 99 -1.08 -26.10 -1.27
CA CYS A 99 -0.51 -24.90 -1.85
C CYS A 99 -1.29 -24.49 -3.10
N SER A 100 -1.86 -23.30 -3.07
CA SER A 100 -2.60 -22.67 -4.18
C SER A 100 -1.78 -22.49 -5.46
N LYS A 101 -0.44 -22.53 -5.38
CA LYS A 101 0.45 -22.30 -6.51
C LYS A 101 1.00 -23.58 -7.16
N CYS A 102 1.31 -24.62 -6.38
CA CYS A 102 2.00 -25.81 -6.89
C CYS A 102 1.35 -27.15 -6.49
N GLY A 103 0.23 -27.11 -5.75
CA GLY A 103 -0.52 -28.29 -5.33
C GLY A 103 0.15 -29.17 -4.27
N ALA A 104 1.30 -28.76 -3.73
CA ALA A 104 1.95 -29.48 -2.63
C ALA A 104 1.12 -29.38 -1.34
N ARG A 105 1.06 -30.46 -0.56
CA ARG A 105 0.43 -30.43 0.77
C ARG A 105 1.21 -29.54 1.73
N LEU A 106 0.49 -28.74 2.49
CA LEU A 106 1.05 -27.90 3.55
C LEU A 106 0.89 -28.69 4.86
N ALA A 107 2.00 -28.95 5.55
CA ALA A 107 1.96 -29.65 6.81
C ALA A 107 1.40 -28.69 7.87
N HIS A 108 0.13 -28.89 8.24
CA HIS A 108 -0.47 -28.23 9.39
C HIS A 108 0.01 -28.98 10.64
N GLU A 109 1.23 -28.68 11.11
CA GLU A 109 1.62 -29.10 12.46
C GLU A 109 0.85 -28.21 13.45
N SER A 110 -0.13 -28.84 14.12
CA SER A 110 -0.98 -28.28 15.16
C SER A 110 -0.19 -27.70 16.33
#